data_AF-A0A0M3RL55-F1
#
_entry.id   AF-A0A0M3RL55-F1
#
_cell.length_a   1.000
_cell.length_b   1.000
_cell.length_c   1.000
_cell.angle_alpha   90.00
_cell.angle_beta   90.00
_cell.angle_gamma   90.00
#
_symmetry.space_group_name_H-M   'P 1'
#
loop_
_entity.id
_entity.type
_entity.pdbx_description
1 polymer ?
#
loop_
_entity_poly.entity_id
_entity_poly.type
_entity_poly.pdbx_seq_one_letter_code
_entity_poly.pdbx_strand_id
1 'polypeptide(L)' 'MSKNHQTQVLAYLKNGKTISQAEAIHHFDCYRLSAVIERLRKQGHDIITHGEPNLNSKGTHARYELNEVQA' A
#
# COMPACT_ATOMS: atom_id res chain seq x y z
N MET A 1 17.32 -12.24 -2.88
CA MET A 1 16.53 -11.24 -2.12
C MET A 1 15.38 -11.94 -1.43
N SER A 2 15.29 -11.87 -0.10
CA SER A 2 14.10 -12.35 0.62
C SER A 2 12.92 -11.46 0.21
N LYS A 3 11.96 -12.02 -0.54
CA LYS A 3 10.74 -11.33 -0.98
C LYS A 3 9.78 -11.27 0.21
N ASN A 4 10.03 -10.36 1.14
CA ASN A 4 9.07 -10.06 2.19
C ASN A 4 8.05 -9.02 1.67
N HIS A 5 6.90 -8.94 2.34
CA HIS A 5 5.83 -8.03 1.92
C HIS A 5 6.24 -6.55 1.86
N GLN A 6 7.19 -6.09 2.69
CA GLN A 6 7.66 -4.69 2.65
C GLN A 6 8.34 -4.41 1.31
N THR A 7 9.25 -5.29 0.88
CA THR A 7 9.95 -5.15 -0.40
C THR A 7 8.98 -5.21 -1.58
N GLN A 8 8.00 -6.12 -1.56
CA GLN A 8 7.02 -6.26 -2.64
C GLN A 8 6.08 -5.05 -2.73
N VAL A 9 5.51 -4.62 -1.61
CA VAL A 9 4.60 -3.46 -1.56
C VAL A 9 5.33 -2.18 -1.93
N LEU A 10 6.55 -1.96 -1.40
CA LEU A 10 7.33 -0.78 -1.75
C LEU A 10 7.67 -0.73 -3.24
N ALA A 11 8.09 -1.85 -3.83
CA ALA A 11 8.37 -1.92 -5.26
C ALA A 11 7.10 -1.64 -6.10
N TYR A 12 5.94 -2.13 -5.66
CA TYR A 12 4.67 -1.84 -6.34
C TYR A 12 4.35 -0.35 -6.30
N LEU A 13 4.47 0.28 -5.13
CA LEU A 13 4.20 1.70 -4.93
C LEU A 13 5.17 2.61 -5.71
N LYS A 14 6.46 2.29 -5.73
CA LYS A 14 7.50 3.02 -6.50
C LYS A 14 7.28 3.03 -8.01
N ASN A 15 6.46 2.13 -8.55
CA ASN A 15 6.06 2.16 -9.95
C ASN A 15 4.90 3.16 -10.22
N GLY A 16 4.61 4.07 -9.28
CA GLY A 16 3.49 5.01 -9.37
C GLY A 16 2.12 4.36 -9.20
N LYS A 17 2.07 3.10 -8.73
CA LYS A 17 0.82 2.39 -8.48
C LYS A 17 0.35 2.64 -7.05
N THR A 18 -0.95 2.56 -6.86
CA THR A 18 -1.60 2.59 -5.54
C THR A 18 -2.14 1.21 -5.18
N ILE A 19 -2.30 0.90 -3.89
CA ILE A 19 -2.73 -0.44 -3.48
C ILE A 19 -3.73 -0.43 -2.32
N SER A 20 -4.78 -1.23 -2.44
CA SER A 20 -5.73 -1.57 -1.38
C SER A 20 -5.35 -2.88 -0.66
N GLN A 21 -5.98 -3.15 0.48
CA GLN A 21 -5.78 -4.43 1.21
C GLN A 21 -6.19 -5.65 0.36
N ALA A 22 -7.23 -5.55 -0.48
CA ALA A 22 -7.66 -6.64 -1.35
C ALA A 22 -6.62 -6.93 -2.44
N GLU A 23 -6.09 -5.88 -3.08
CA GLU A 23 -5.01 -6.00 -4.09
C GLU A 23 -3.73 -6.59 -3.47
N ALA A 24 -3.38 -6.21 -2.24
CA ALA A 24 -2.20 -6.75 -1.56
C ALA A 24 -2.34 -8.24 -1.21
N ILE A 25 -3.55 -8.72 -0.90
CA ILE A 25 -3.82 -10.16 -0.74
C ILE A 25 -3.65 -10.86 -2.08
N HIS A 26 -4.32 -10.36 -3.12
CA HIS A 26 -4.32 -10.99 -4.44
C HIS A 26 -2.94 -11.04 -5.10
N HIS A 27 -2.13 -10.00 -4.96
CA HIS A 27 -0.82 -9.92 -5.61
C HIS A 27 0.33 -10.51 -4.79
N PHE A 28 0.25 -10.47 -3.46
CA PHE A 28 1.40 -10.73 -2.59
C PHE A 28 1.10 -11.62 -1.38
N ASP A 29 -0.12 -12.17 -1.24
CA ASP A 29 -0.56 -12.87 -0.03
C ASP A 29 -0.40 -12.02 1.26
N CYS A 30 -0.49 -10.70 1.12
CA CYS A 30 -0.23 -9.75 2.20
C CYS A 30 -1.50 -9.41 3.00
N TYR A 31 -1.86 -10.24 3.97
CA TYR A 31 -3.06 -10.07 4.81
C TYR A 31 -2.99 -8.93 5.83
N ARG A 32 -1.81 -8.34 6.07
CA ARG A 32 -1.60 -7.23 7.03
C ARG A 32 -0.94 -6.04 6.35
N LEU A 33 -1.59 -5.51 5.31
CA LEU A 33 -1.05 -4.40 4.53
C LEU A 33 -0.80 -3.17 5.42
N SER A 34 -1.74 -2.82 6.31
CA SER A 34 -1.59 -1.67 7.22
C SER A 34 -0.30 -1.72 8.05
N ALA A 35 0.06 -2.89 8.58
CA ALA A 35 1.29 -3.08 9.34
C ALA A 35 2.56 -3.01 8.45
N VAL A 36 2.45 -3.39 7.17
CA VAL A 36 3.53 -3.19 6.20
C VAL A 36 3.72 -1.71 5.90
N ILE A 37 2.63 -0.99 5.62
CA ILE A 37 2.66 0.46 5.36
C ILE A 37 3.22 1.22 6.57
N GLU A 38 2.82 0.87 7.79
CA GLU A 38 3.37 1.48 9.01
C GLU A 38 4.90 1.33 9.10
N ARG A 39 5.43 0.14 8.80
CA ARG A 39 6.88 -0.10 8.78
C ARG A 39 7.59 0.71 7.69
N LEU A 40 6.99 0.82 6.50
CA LEU A 40 7.55 1.61 5.40
C LEU A 40 7.57 3.11 5.74
N ARG A 41 6.52 3.63 6.39
CA ARG A 41 6.50 5.00 6.91
C ARG A 41 7.58 5.24 7.95
N LYS A 42 7.79 4.28 8.87
CA LYS A 42 8.89 4.32 9.85
C LYS A 42 10.28 4.30 9.20
N GLN A 43 10.40 3.79 7.98
CA GLN A 43 11.63 3.82 7.18
C GLN A 43 11.80 5.14 6.39
N GLY A 44 10.85 6.07 6.47
CA GLY A 44 10.91 7.38 5.82
C GLY A 44 10.21 7.46 4.46
N HIS A 45 9.45 6.43 4.06
CA HIS A 45 8.63 6.51 2.86
C HIS A 45 7.37 7.34 3.11
N ASP A 46 7.19 8.42 2.36
CA ASP A 46 5.98 9.24 2.42
C ASP A 46 4.82 8.54 1.69
N ILE A 47 4.05 7.75 2.45
CA ILE A 47 2.91 6.99 1.93
C ILE A 47 1.63 7.61 2.45
N ILE A 48 0.80 8.13 1.56
CA ILE A 48 -0.49 8.74 1.84
C ILE A 48 -1.58 7.65 1.90
N THR A 49 -2.56 7.84 2.78
CA THR A 49 -3.78 7.02 2.82
C THR A 49 -4.94 7.80 2.21
N HIS A 50 -5.58 7.22 1.20
CA HIS A 50 -6.84 7.70 0.64
C HIS A 50 -8.00 6.82 1.12
N GLY A 51 -9.17 7.42 1.28
CA GLY A 51 -10.42 6.68 1.49
C GLY A 51 -11.07 6.37 0.14
N GLU A 52 -11.22 5.08 -0.18
CA GLU A 52 -11.89 4.61 -1.40
C GLU A 52 -13.23 3.97 -1.02
N PRO A 53 -14.37 4.38 -1.62
CA PRO A 53 -15.65 3.71 -1.41
C PRO A 53 -15.55 2.22 -1.69
N ASN A 54 -16.18 1.40 -0.85
CA ASN A 54 -16.31 -0.02 -1.13
C ASN A 54 -17.28 -0.26 -2.30
N LEU A 55 -17.29 -1.48 -2.85
CA LEU A 55 -18.10 -1.84 -4.02
C LEU A 55 -19.61 -1.61 -3.86
N ASN A 56 -20.13 -1.61 -2.62
CA ASN A 56 -21.54 -1.37 -2.33
C ASN A 56 -21.84 0.06 -1.84
N SER A 57 -20.84 0.94 -1.84
CA SER A 57 -20.90 2.32 -1.37
C SER A 57 -21.40 2.53 0.07
N LYS A 58 -21.41 1.48 0.91
CA LYS A 58 -21.83 1.56 2.33
C LYS A 58 -20.68 1.83 3.30
N GLY A 59 -19.48 2.06 2.80
CA GLY A 59 -18.31 2.36 3.60
C GLY A 59 -17.10 2.67 2.73
N THR A 60 -15.99 3.02 3.37
CA THR A 60 -14.71 3.26 2.70
C THR A 60 -13.65 2.28 3.20
N HIS A 61 -12.63 2.08 2.37
CA HIS A 61 -11.45 1.31 2.70
C HIS A 61 -10.19 2.10 2.34
N ALA A 62 -9.07 1.73 2.93
CA ALA A 62 -7.80 2.41 2.71
C ALA A 62 -7.20 2.01 1.35
N ARG A 63 -6.79 3.02 0.59
CA ARG A 63 -5.92 2.91 -0.59
C ARG A 63 -4.64 3.68 -0.32
N TYR A 64 -3.49 3.05 -0.53
CA TYR A 64 -2.19 3.64 -0.24
C TYR A 64 -1.47 4.07 -1.50
N GLU A 65 -0.85 5.23 -1.45
CA GLU A 65 -0.07 5.85 -2.54
C GLU A 65 1.27 6.34 -1.99
N LEU A 66 2.35 6.14 -2.74
CA LEU A 66 3.65 6.73 -2.40
C LEU A 66 3.73 8.12 -3.03
N ASN A 67 3.86 9.13 -2.18
CA ASN A 67 4.04 10.52 -2.57
C ASN A 67 5.53 10.75 -2.89
N GLU A 68 5.98 10.29 -4.06
CA GLU A 68 7.30 10.65 -4.54
C GLU A 68 7.21 12.09 -5.09
N VAL A 69 7.74 13.05 -4.33
CA VAL A 69 8.13 14.34 -4.90
C VAL A 69 9.25 14.03 -5.89
N GLN A 70 8.92 13.95 -7.19
CA GLN A 70 9.93 13.96 -8.23
C GLN A 70 10.67 15.29 -8.12
N ALA A 71 11.89 15.25 -7.58
CA ALA A 71 12.82 16.36 -7.58
C ALA A 71 13.37 16.62 -8.99
#